data_AF-K6UMY3-F1
#
_entry.id   AF-K6UMY3-F1
#
_cell.length_a   1.000
_cell.length_b   1.000
_cell.length_c   1.000
_cell.angle_alpha   90.00
_cell.angle_beta   90.00
_cell.angle_gamma   90.00
#
_symmetry.space_group_name_H-M   'P 1'
#
loop_
_entity.id
_entity.type
_entity.pdbx_description
1 polymer ?
#
loop_
_entity_poly.entity_id
_entity_poly.type
_entity_poly.pdbx_seq_one_letter_code
_entity_poly.pdbx_strand_id
1 'polypeptide(L)' 'MASLTTTEAAELTGVKTAVFRGLVIYARKDGVELESPRNTWPNPHTPLYDEERLRAWLATRARPRKAHAG' A
#
# COMPACT_ATOMS: atom_id res chain seq x y z
N MET A 1 -7.36 -6.06 11.87
CA MET A 1 -6.23 -6.19 10.93
C MET A 1 -6.53 -7.24 9.87
N ALA A 2 -7.21 -6.83 8.79
CA ALA A 2 -7.37 -7.67 7.61
C ALA A 2 -6.08 -7.63 6.78
N SER A 3 -5.69 -8.78 6.23
CA SER A 3 -4.55 -8.88 5.31
C SER A 3 -5.06 -8.97 3.88
N LEU A 4 -4.52 -8.13 3.01
CA LEU A 4 -4.90 -8.00 1.61
C LEU A 4 -3.85 -8.64 0.71
N THR A 5 -4.30 -9.32 -0.34
CA THR A 5 -3.42 -9.70 -1.45
C THR A 5 -2.93 -8.46 -2.21
N THR A 6 -1.94 -8.64 -3.08
CA THR A 6 -1.47 -7.54 -3.96
C THR A 6 -2.59 -6.96 -4.81
N THR A 7 -3.55 -7.78 -5.24
CA THR A 7 -4.69 -7.34 -6.07
C THR A 7 -5.65 -6.48 -5.27
N GLU A 8 -6.09 -6.97 -4.11
CA GLU A 8 -7.02 -6.23 -3.22
C GLU A 8 -6.39 -4.93 -2.71
N ALA A 9 -5.10 -4.95 -2.37
CA ALA A 9 -4.36 -3.77 -1.98
C ALA A 9 -4.28 -2.73 -3.11
N ALA A 10 -4.06 -3.18 -4.36
CA ALA A 10 -4.04 -2.29 -5.52
C ALA A 10 -5.43 -1.69 -5.79
N GLU A 11 -6.50 -2.48 -5.67
CA GLU A 11 -7.88 -2.01 -5.76
C GLU A 11 -8.19 -0.93 -4.71
N LEU A 12 -7.75 -1.14 -3.46
CA LEU A 12 -7.91 -0.16 -2.39
C LEU A 12 -7.22 1.18 -2.71
N THR A 13 -6.06 1.13 -3.36
CA THR A 13 -5.32 2.32 -3.80
C THR A 13 -5.88 2.96 -5.08
N GLY A 14 -6.79 2.30 -5.79
CA GLY A 14 -7.32 2.75 -7.08
C GLY A 14 -6.29 2.69 -8.23
N VAL A 15 -5.23 1.89 -8.12
CA VAL A 15 -4.20 1.74 -9.16
C VAL A 15 -4.05 0.30 -9.63
N LYS A 16 -3.38 0.10 -10.78
CA LYS A 16 -3.03 -1.24 -11.27
C LYS A 16 -1.97 -1.88 -10.36
N THR A 17 -2.00 -3.21 -10.24
CA THR A 17 -1.05 -4.00 -9.42
C THR A 17 0.43 -3.70 -9.71
N ALA A 18 0.80 -3.50 -10.98
CA ALA A 18 2.16 -3.13 -11.36
C ALA A 18 2.59 -1.76 -10.79
N VAL A 19 1.68 -0.78 -10.82
CA VAL A 19 1.92 0.55 -10.23
C VAL A 19 1.98 0.44 -8.71
N PHE A 20 1.09 -0.34 -8.12
CA PHE A 20 1.06 -0.60 -6.68
C PHE A 20 2.38 -1.19 -6.17
N ARG A 21 2.97 -2.16 -6.87
CA ARG A 21 4.30 -2.70 -6.49
C ARG A 21 5.38 -1.62 -6.45
N GLY A 22 5.38 -0.71 -7.42
CA GLY A 22 6.29 0.44 -7.40
C GLY A 22 6.04 1.35 -6.20
N LEU A 23 4.78 1.62 -5.88
CA LEU A 23 4.36 2.40 -4.72
C LEU A 23 4.84 1.79 -3.39
N VAL A 24 4.75 0.47 -3.24
CA VAL A 24 5.27 -0.26 -2.07
C VAL A 24 6.80 -0.13 -1.97
N ILE A 25 7.53 -0.23 -3.10
CA ILE A 25 8.99 -0.04 -3.12
C ILE A 25 9.35 1.39 -2.64
N TYR A 26 8.61 2.41 -3.08
CA TYR A 26 8.79 3.78 -2.60
C TYR A 26 8.50 3.89 -1.10
N ALA A 27 7.39 3.33 -0.62
CA ALA A 27 7.04 3.33 0.81
C ALA A 27 8.17 2.73 1.66
N ARG A 28 8.73 1.59 1.23
CA ARG A 28 9.85 0.94 1.93
C ARG A 28 11.12 1.79 1.93
N LYS A 29 11.42 2.50 0.83
CA LYS A 29 12.55 3.45 0.77
C LYS A 29 12.39 4.60 1.75
N ASP A 30 11.15 5.00 2.01
CA ASP A 30 10.79 6.03 2.99
C ASP A 30 10.67 5.46 4.42
N GLY A 31 11.02 4.19 4.65
CA GLY A 31 10.96 3.52 5.94
C GLY A 31 9.56 3.07 6.39
N VAL A 32 8.58 3.07 5.48
CA VAL A 32 7.20 2.65 5.75
C VAL A 32 6.98 1.21 5.30
N GLU A 33 6.73 0.31 6.26
CA GLU A 33 6.44 -1.10 5.99
C GLU A 33 4.93 -1.35 5.91
N LEU A 34 4.43 -1.53 4.68
CA LEU A 34 3.02 -1.77 4.37
C LEU A 34 2.64 -3.26 4.36
N GLU A 35 3.63 -4.14 4.25
CA GLU A 35 3.42 -5.59 4.23
C GLU A 35 3.05 -6.09 5.64
N SER A 36 2.14 -7.07 5.70
CA SER A 36 1.91 -7.86 6.89
C SER A 36 3.17 -8.65 7.24
N PRO A 37 3.36 -9.08 8.50
CA PRO A 37 4.51 -9.89 8.89
C PRO A 37 4.68 -11.13 8.00
N ARG A 38 5.91 -11.44 7.57
CA ARG A 38 6.19 -12.54 6.62
C ARG A 38 5.68 -13.91 7.07
N ASN A 39 5.59 -14.15 8.38
CA ASN A 39 5.08 -15.41 8.94
C ASN A 39 3.55 -15.57 8.77
N THR A 40 2.83 -14.51 8.42
CA THR A 40 1.39 -14.57 8.14
C THR A 40 1.08 -14.78 6.65
N TRP A 41 2.11 -14.79 5.80
CA TRP A 41 1.91 -14.96 4.37
C TRP A 41 1.61 -16.43 4.05
N PRO A 42 0.60 -16.72 3.20
CA PRO A 42 0.27 -18.07 2.80
C PRO A 42 1.39 -18.71 1.94
N ASN A 43 2.20 -17.88 1.29
CA ASN A 43 3.34 -18.28 0.49
C ASN A 43 4.45 -17.23 0.62
N PRO A 44 5.74 -17.62 0.80
CA PRO A 44 6.87 -16.70 0.83
C PRO A 44 6.99 -15.75 -0.38
N HIS A 45 6.42 -16.14 -1.53
CA HIS A 45 6.46 -15.38 -2.78
C HIS A 45 5.23 -14.47 -2.99
N THR A 46 4.25 -14.51 -2.08
CA THR A 46 3.01 -13.76 -2.19
C THR A 46 2.84 -12.87 -0.96
N PRO A 47 3.33 -11.61 -1.00
CA PRO A 47 3.18 -10.70 0.11
C PRO A 47 1.71 -10.42 0.38
N LEU A 48 1.38 -10.41 1.68
CA LEU A 48 0.14 -9.83 2.18
C LEU A 48 0.41 -8.42 2.70
N TYR A 49 -0.60 -7.57 2.60
CA TYR A 49 -0.54 -6.17 3.01
C TYR A 49 -1.50 -5.94 4.17
N ASP A 50 -1.07 -5.14 5.14
CA ASP A 50 -1.92 -4.75 6.25
C ASP A 50 -2.85 -3.64 5.78
N GLU A 51 -4.15 -3.90 5.76
CA GLU A 51 -5.15 -2.93 5.27
C GLU A 51 -5.09 -1.61 6.05
N GLU A 52 -4.93 -1.67 7.38
CA GLU A 52 -4.95 -0.49 8.24
C GLU A 52 -3.71 0.38 7.97
N ARG A 53 -2.53 -0.24 7.85
CA ARG A 53 -1.29 0.47 7.48
C ARG A 53 -1.40 1.08 6.09
N LEU A 54 -1.99 0.35 5.15
CA LEU A 54 -2.15 0.83 3.79
C LEU A 54 -3.08 2.04 3.73
N ARG A 55 -4.23 2.00 4.42
CA ARG A 55 -5.14 3.14 4.54
C ARG A 55 -4.48 4.34 5.23
N ALA A 56 -3.76 4.11 6.33
CA ALA A 56 -3.06 5.16 7.05
C ALA A 56 -2.01 5.85 6.15
N TRP A 57 -1.22 5.06 5.42
CA TRP A 57 -0.23 5.58 4.48
C TRP A 57 -0.86 6.32 3.29
N LEU A 58 -2.00 5.84 2.76
CA LEU A 58 -2.73 6.58 1.73
C LEU A 58 -3.24 7.93 2.25
N ALA A 59 -3.71 7.99 3.50
CA ALA A 59 -4.15 9.24 4.11
C ALA A 59 -3.01 10.26 4.27
N THR A 60 -1.77 9.82 4.55
CA THR A 60 -0.61 10.73 4.61
C THR A 60 -0.17 11.21 3.23
N ARG A 61 -0.38 10.38 2.19
CA ARG A 61 -0.10 10.73 0.78
C ARG A 61 -1.15 11.63 0.15
N ALA A 62 -2.41 11.51 0.58
CA ALA A 62 -3.49 12.41 0.26
C ALA A 62 -3.32 13.76 0.98
N ARG A 63 -2.16 14.40 0.86
CA ARG A 63 -2.12 15.85 0.98
C ARG A 63 -2.88 16.36 -0.23
N PRO A 64 -4.04 17.02 -0.08
CA PRO A 64 -4.56 17.77 -1.19
C PRO A 64 -3.44 18.74 -1.57
N ARG A 65 -2.87 18.62 -2.78
CA ARG A 65 -2.53 19.84 -3.48
C ARG A 65 -3.86 20.56 -3.48
N LYS A 66 -4.00 21.63 -2.67
CA LYS A 66 -5.01 22.64 -2.95
C LYS A 66 -4.94 22.81 -4.46
N ALA A 67 -6.05 22.54 -5.14
CA ALA A 67 -6.20 22.98 -6.50
C ALA A 67 -5.80 24.45 -6.47
N HIS A 68 -4.70 24.79 -7.13
CA HIS A 68 -4.49 26.17 -7.55
C HIS A 68 -5.60 26.39 -8.59
N ALA A 69 -6.78 26.75 -8.09
CA ALA A 69 -7.66 27.66 -8.78
C ALA A 69 -7.00 29.03 -8.64
N GLY A 70 -6.56 29.58 -9.77
CA GLY A 70 -5.81 30.82 -9.88
C GLY A 70 -5.03 30.81 -11.18
#